data_AF-A0A7J4M0Z7-F1
#
_entry.id   AF-A0A7J4M0Z7-F1
#
_cell.length_a   1.000
_cell.length_b   1.000
_cell.length_c   1.000
_cell.angle_alpha   90.00
_cell.angle_beta   90.00
_cell.angle_gamma   90.00
#
_symmetry.space_group_name_H-M   'P 1'
#
loop_
_entity.id
_entity.type
_entity.pdbx_description
1 polymer ?
#
loop_
_entity_poly.entity_id
_entity_poly.type
_entity_poly.pdbx_seq_one_letter_code
_entity_poly.pdbx_strand_id
1 'polypeptide(L)'
;MMDKRTIFLAVGIADILLSCILFTGQQYFSVVAMLGIMALAACGIAILLCAYGYGPHHEHKNRFSLRSLLIALSVASAVLIAYESFYDISPGLPKNIWIDLLTAIAAFLAIAIGILAMNWINSKVGTKRYKSYALIIILIAVVSVPVFALQTYRITATKWLGSDELLFNYYASYLFIYGTNPYTATMMPVLAAHSINPTLTLNGTCECSYDYPAMSFLLPAAAGLAGGNFINSVVFVTIVLMVAIAFLLYKKLGVAYALLPIAVWFAFFFYIAQAPIDQLFAVSLFLLVAYVYRAKPLLSGLFSGLAASTHQLAWFAIPFLFILILKESGKKPMLRSIAVAIIIFAVVNGYFVIASPSAVGNIFSLLFTKLQFIGPSLMQFLVVFYPTAYWYSSFAVVLTLVSGLVMFYLYTDRLRHLIVIVPIVIFFLSWRNLFSYSFVFIPLLIAIYYSEKREVSHDLLKGSAFAKYALVFILVLAFAVMVYAHIAYAKSVDTLHITSVMPNIARNATGTSITSMSVNVSNNANMPETIFFYTVSRNPDSTQWFYGSEAETIPPHDYYNYTLPYRLQPTNSTQMRLFLMSNKEIRSVEIRLTYP
;
A
#
# COMPACT_ATOMS: atom_id res chain seq x y z
N MET A 1 33.58 4.38 -0.57
CA MET A 1 32.96 3.20 -1.22
C MET A 1 31.62 2.94 -0.51
N MET A 2 30.50 2.83 -1.24
CA MET A 2 29.23 2.45 -0.61
C MET A 2 29.32 1.03 -0.07
N ASP A 3 28.90 0.83 1.18
CA ASP A 3 28.76 -0.52 1.75
C ASP A 3 27.73 -1.32 0.93
N LYS A 4 28.05 -2.59 0.63
CA LYS A 4 27.18 -3.56 -0.07
C LYS A 4 25.78 -3.58 0.53
N ARG A 5 25.67 -3.46 1.85
CA ARG A 5 24.38 -3.38 2.56
C ARG A 5 23.47 -2.26 2.06
N THR A 6 24.05 -1.09 1.79
CA THR A 6 23.33 0.09 1.29
C THR A 6 22.84 -0.14 -0.13
N ILE A 7 23.65 -0.83 -0.96
CA ILE A 7 23.26 -1.19 -2.33
C ILE A 7 22.06 -2.13 -2.30
N PHE A 8 22.09 -3.22 -1.51
CA PHE A 8 20.95 -4.14 -1.43
C PHE A 8 19.70 -3.47 -0.86
N LEU A 9 19.84 -2.60 0.14
CA LEU A 9 18.71 -1.83 0.66
C LEU A 9 18.08 -0.96 -0.44
N ALA A 10 18.91 -0.23 -1.19
CA ALA A 10 18.45 0.63 -2.29
C ALA A 10 17.80 -0.17 -3.41
N VAL A 11 18.38 -1.32 -3.81
CA VAL A 11 17.82 -2.21 -4.83
C VAL A 11 16.48 -2.77 -4.38
N GLY A 12 16.37 -3.28 -3.14
CA GLY A 12 15.10 -3.82 -2.64
C GLY A 12 13.99 -2.77 -2.58
N ILE A 13 14.31 -1.53 -2.22
CA ILE A 13 13.35 -0.41 -2.27
C ILE A 13 13.00 -0.06 -3.73
N ALA A 14 13.98 -0.06 -4.63
CA ALA A 14 13.78 0.23 -6.04
C ALA A 14 12.91 -0.84 -6.72
N ASP A 15 13.06 -2.12 -6.38
CA ASP A 15 12.23 -3.20 -6.92
C ASP A 15 10.78 -3.08 -6.43
N ILE A 16 10.58 -2.74 -5.15
CA ILE A 16 9.23 -2.45 -4.64
C ILE A 16 8.64 -1.26 -5.41
N LEU A 17 9.37 -0.14 -5.54
CA LEU A 17 8.95 1.03 -6.33
C LEU A 17 8.63 0.66 -7.78
N LEU A 18 9.48 -0.13 -8.42
CA LEU A 18 9.32 -0.49 -9.81
C LEU A 18 8.11 -1.42 -10.00
N SER A 19 7.89 -2.37 -9.08
CA SER A 19 6.66 -3.17 -9.07
C SER A 19 5.42 -2.29 -8.90
N CYS A 20 5.55 -1.16 -8.20
CA CYS A 20 4.48 -0.18 -8.10
C CYS A 20 4.24 0.53 -9.44
N ILE A 21 5.30 1.04 -10.05
CA ILE A 21 5.25 1.80 -11.30
C ILE A 21 4.71 0.95 -12.45
N LEU A 22 5.13 -0.32 -12.51
CA LEU A 22 4.77 -1.25 -13.56
C LEU A 22 3.40 -1.92 -13.35
N PHE A 23 2.75 -1.69 -12.21
CA PHE A 23 1.38 -2.14 -12.00
C PHE A 23 0.44 -1.38 -12.92
N THR A 24 -0.04 -2.04 -13.96
CA THR A 24 -0.96 -1.49 -14.96
C THR A 24 -2.23 -2.33 -15.05
N GLY A 25 -3.28 -1.82 -15.67
CA GLY A 25 -4.50 -2.62 -15.94
C GLY A 25 -4.22 -3.95 -16.68
N GLN A 26 -3.07 -4.09 -17.36
CA GLN A 26 -2.68 -5.29 -18.12
C GLN A 26 -2.64 -6.57 -17.30
N GLN A 27 -2.29 -6.50 -16.02
CA GLN A 27 -2.13 -7.69 -15.19
C GLN A 27 -3.45 -8.44 -14.92
N TYR A 28 -4.60 -7.79 -15.12
CA TYR A 28 -5.91 -8.46 -15.08
C TYR A 28 -6.15 -9.37 -16.30
N PHE A 29 -5.32 -9.23 -17.35
CA PHE A 29 -5.48 -9.90 -18.63
C PHE A 29 -4.27 -10.76 -19.02
N SER A 30 -3.12 -10.59 -18.35
CA SER A 30 -1.91 -11.39 -18.56
C SER A 30 -1.41 -11.99 -17.25
N VAL A 31 -1.48 -13.32 -17.15
CA VAL A 31 -0.88 -14.11 -16.06
C VAL A 31 0.60 -13.77 -15.91
N VAL A 32 1.30 -13.62 -17.04
CA VAL A 32 2.74 -13.35 -17.11
C VAL A 32 3.06 -11.98 -16.52
N ALA A 33 2.31 -10.95 -16.90
CA ALA A 33 2.47 -9.61 -16.35
C ALA A 33 2.22 -9.57 -14.83
N MET A 34 1.13 -10.20 -14.37
CA MET A 34 0.81 -10.27 -12.94
C MET A 34 1.90 -10.99 -12.14
N LEU A 35 2.33 -12.16 -12.61
CA LEU A 35 3.41 -12.92 -11.97
C LEU A 35 4.73 -12.15 -11.97
N GLY A 36 5.05 -11.44 -13.07
CA GLY A 36 6.24 -10.60 -13.14
C GLY A 36 6.23 -9.49 -12.08
N ILE A 37 5.11 -8.76 -11.94
CA ILE A 37 4.97 -7.67 -10.97
C ILE A 37 5.07 -8.21 -9.53
N MET A 38 4.39 -9.33 -9.25
CA MET A 38 4.46 -9.98 -7.94
C MET A 38 5.85 -10.52 -7.63
N ALA A 39 6.52 -11.12 -8.61
CA ALA A 39 7.88 -11.62 -8.46
C ALA A 39 8.85 -10.47 -8.16
N LEU A 40 8.68 -9.32 -8.82
CA LEU A 40 9.47 -8.12 -8.56
C LEU A 40 9.26 -7.60 -7.13
N ALA A 41 8.00 -7.50 -6.68
CA ALA A 41 7.68 -7.12 -5.29
C ALA A 41 8.27 -8.12 -4.26
N ALA A 42 8.11 -9.42 -4.50
CA ALA A 42 8.63 -10.48 -3.65
C ALA A 42 10.17 -10.49 -3.63
N CYS A 43 10.82 -10.28 -4.78
CA CYS A 43 12.27 -10.15 -4.87
C CYS A 43 12.76 -8.91 -4.11
N GLY A 44 12.06 -7.78 -4.23
CA GLY A 44 12.35 -6.58 -3.44
C GLY A 44 12.34 -6.87 -1.94
N ILE A 45 11.28 -7.51 -1.43
CA ILE A 45 11.17 -7.94 -0.02
C ILE A 45 12.32 -8.90 0.35
N ALA A 46 12.63 -9.90 -0.49
CA ALA A 46 13.70 -10.86 -0.24
C ALA A 46 15.09 -10.19 -0.23
N ILE A 47 15.32 -9.21 -1.11
CA ILE A 47 16.56 -8.43 -1.18
C ILE A 47 16.71 -7.56 0.06
N LEU A 48 15.62 -6.94 0.55
CA LEU A 48 15.62 -6.25 1.83
C LEU A 48 16.07 -7.21 2.94
N LEU A 49 15.44 -8.38 3.09
CA LEU A 49 15.85 -9.39 4.07
C LEU A 49 17.34 -9.77 3.95
N CYS A 50 17.84 -9.92 2.72
CA CYS A 50 19.25 -10.24 2.45
C CYS A 50 20.21 -9.11 2.85
N ALA A 51 19.81 -7.85 2.68
CA ALA A 51 20.58 -6.67 3.08
C ALA A 51 20.85 -6.67 4.59
N TYR A 52 19.93 -7.14 5.42
CA TYR A 52 20.13 -7.21 6.87
C TYR A 52 21.21 -8.23 7.27
N GLY A 53 21.35 -9.29 6.48
CA GLY A 53 22.33 -10.35 6.71
C GLY A 53 23.80 -9.93 6.52
N TYR A 54 24.08 -8.71 6.05
CA TYR A 54 25.43 -8.10 5.97
C TYR A 54 25.85 -7.45 7.31
N GLY A 55 25.82 -8.22 8.40
CA GLY A 55 26.44 -7.79 9.65
C GLY A 55 27.97 -7.85 9.56
N PRO A 56 28.71 -6.96 10.25
CA PRO A 56 30.18 -6.86 10.16
C PRO A 56 30.94 -8.11 10.61
N HIS A 57 30.26 -9.08 11.25
CA HIS A 57 30.86 -10.30 11.79
C HIS A 57 30.54 -11.59 11.02
N HIS A 58 29.87 -11.52 9.86
CA HIS A 58 29.54 -12.72 9.07
C HIS A 58 30.20 -12.70 7.69
N GLU A 59 31.51 -12.94 7.65
CA GLU A 59 32.20 -13.39 6.44
C GLU A 59 31.79 -14.83 6.12
N HIS A 60 30.90 -15.02 5.14
CA HIS A 60 30.68 -16.35 4.56
C HIS A 60 30.77 -16.31 3.03
N LYS A 61 31.68 -17.14 2.50
CA LYS A 61 32.11 -17.25 1.10
C LYS A 61 31.04 -17.68 0.08
N ASN A 62 29.87 -18.21 0.48
CA ASN A 62 28.88 -18.79 -0.44
C ASN A 62 27.55 -18.02 -0.61
N ARG A 63 27.43 -16.79 -0.09
CA ARG A 63 26.17 -16.01 -0.20
C ARG A 63 26.06 -15.14 -1.46
N PHE A 64 27.07 -15.15 -2.33
CA PHE A 64 27.06 -14.32 -3.53
C PHE A 64 26.08 -14.85 -4.60
N SER A 65 25.92 -16.17 -4.75
CA SER A 65 25.08 -16.78 -5.79
C SER A 65 23.59 -16.48 -5.63
N LEU A 66 23.02 -16.67 -4.44
CA LEU A 66 21.58 -16.39 -4.19
C LEU A 66 21.25 -14.90 -4.38
N ARG A 67 22.19 -14.01 -4.05
CA ARG A 67 22.00 -12.55 -4.15
C ARG A 67 22.04 -12.08 -5.59
N SER A 68 23.01 -12.56 -6.37
CA SER A 68 23.06 -12.31 -7.81
C SER A 68 21.87 -12.92 -8.52
N LEU A 69 21.37 -14.08 -8.06
CA LEU A 69 20.14 -14.69 -8.58
C LEU A 69 18.91 -13.81 -8.31
N LEU A 70 18.75 -13.25 -7.11
CA LEU A 70 17.63 -12.35 -6.81
C LEU A 70 17.67 -11.07 -7.65
N ILE A 71 18.85 -10.47 -7.84
CA ILE A 71 19.01 -9.30 -8.73
C ILE A 71 18.71 -9.70 -10.18
N ALA A 72 19.21 -10.85 -10.64
CA ALA A 72 18.94 -11.34 -11.99
C ALA A 72 17.45 -11.63 -12.20
N LEU A 73 16.76 -12.20 -11.22
CA LEU A 73 15.31 -12.42 -11.25
C LEU A 73 14.54 -11.11 -11.23
N SER A 74 15.01 -10.09 -10.51
CA SER A 74 14.39 -8.76 -10.50
C SER A 74 14.55 -8.07 -11.85
N VAL A 75 15.74 -8.12 -12.45
CA VAL A 75 16.00 -7.60 -13.80
C VAL A 75 15.19 -8.38 -14.83
N ALA A 76 15.17 -9.72 -14.77
CA ALA A 76 14.38 -10.54 -15.67
C ALA A 76 12.88 -10.25 -15.55
N SER A 77 12.36 -10.08 -14.33
CA SER A 77 10.96 -9.70 -14.09
C SER A 77 10.67 -8.32 -14.67
N ALA A 78 11.54 -7.33 -14.43
CA ALA A 78 11.39 -5.99 -15.01
C ALA A 78 11.41 -5.99 -16.54
N VAL A 79 12.32 -6.77 -17.15
CA VAL A 79 12.41 -6.93 -18.61
C VAL A 79 11.19 -7.64 -19.17
N LEU A 80 10.71 -8.70 -18.51
CA LEU A 80 9.50 -9.43 -18.91
C LEU A 80 8.25 -8.55 -18.84
N ILE A 81 8.11 -7.77 -17.75
CA ILE A 81 7.00 -6.83 -17.61
C ILE A 81 7.10 -5.73 -18.66
N ALA A 82 8.30 -5.17 -18.89
CA ALA A 82 8.52 -4.20 -19.95
C ALA A 82 8.13 -4.81 -21.30
N TYR A 83 8.63 -6.00 -21.63
CA TYR A 83 8.31 -6.69 -22.87
C TYR A 83 6.80 -6.89 -23.05
N GLU A 84 6.10 -7.48 -22.07
CA GLU A 84 4.64 -7.66 -22.12
C GLU A 84 3.91 -6.31 -22.23
N SER A 85 4.38 -5.31 -21.48
CA SER A 85 3.81 -3.95 -21.52
C SER A 85 4.08 -3.25 -22.84
N PHE A 86 5.13 -3.58 -23.58
CA PHE A 86 5.48 -2.95 -24.87
C PHE A 86 4.99 -3.76 -26.08
N TYR A 87 4.85 -5.07 -25.97
CA TYR A 87 4.51 -5.97 -27.09
C TYR A 87 3.04 -5.87 -27.50
N ASP A 88 2.13 -5.66 -26.55
CA ASP A 88 0.70 -5.44 -26.83
C ASP A 88 0.35 -3.97 -27.14
N ILE A 89 1.33 -3.07 -27.15
CA ILE A 89 1.14 -1.63 -27.36
C ILE A 89 1.63 -1.23 -28.76
N SER A 90 0.73 -1.36 -29.74
CA SER A 90 0.72 -0.63 -31.03
C SER A 90 0.98 0.88 -30.82
N PRO A 91 1.53 1.67 -31.78
CA PRO A 91 2.31 2.90 -31.52
C PRO A 91 1.55 4.15 -31.01
N GLY A 92 0.37 3.99 -30.43
CA GLY A 92 -0.42 5.05 -29.81
C GLY A 92 -0.33 5.07 -28.29
N LEU A 93 0.85 5.28 -27.71
CA LEU A 93 0.94 5.51 -26.26
C LEU A 93 0.24 6.82 -25.89
N PRO A 94 -0.65 6.85 -24.88
CA PRO A 94 -1.07 8.12 -24.30
C PRO A 94 0.18 8.82 -23.77
N LYS A 95 0.43 10.06 -24.23
CA LYS A 95 1.60 10.90 -23.91
C LYS A 95 1.97 10.90 -22.42
N ASN A 96 0.99 10.68 -21.54
CA ASN A 96 1.12 10.75 -20.10
C ASN A 96 2.00 9.62 -19.53
N ILE A 97 1.97 8.39 -20.08
CA ILE A 97 2.78 7.27 -19.55
C ILE A 97 4.27 7.49 -19.81
N TRP A 98 4.63 8.01 -20.99
CA TRP A 98 6.03 8.39 -21.27
C TRP A 98 6.49 9.52 -20.37
N ILE A 99 5.63 10.50 -20.11
CA ILE A 99 5.92 11.57 -19.16
C ILE A 99 6.13 10.96 -17.77
N ASP A 100 5.26 10.07 -17.30
CA ASP A 100 5.38 9.46 -15.97
C ASP A 100 6.63 8.58 -15.85
N LEU A 101 6.96 7.79 -16.88
CA LEU A 101 8.16 6.95 -16.93
C LEU A 101 9.44 7.79 -17.02
N LEU A 102 9.49 8.78 -17.91
CA LEU A 102 10.62 9.70 -18.02
C LEU A 102 10.79 10.53 -16.75
N THR A 103 9.68 10.91 -16.10
CA THR A 103 9.71 11.64 -14.83
C THR A 103 10.18 10.75 -13.69
N ALA A 104 9.77 9.48 -13.64
CA ALA A 104 10.26 8.51 -12.66
C ALA A 104 11.75 8.22 -12.86
N ILE A 105 12.21 8.06 -14.11
CA ILE A 105 13.63 7.90 -14.46
C ILE A 105 14.41 9.17 -14.09
N ALA A 106 13.88 10.35 -14.41
CA ALA A 106 14.52 11.62 -14.07
C ALA A 106 14.59 11.83 -12.55
N ALA A 107 13.55 11.48 -11.80
CA ALA A 107 13.55 11.50 -10.34
C ALA A 107 14.58 10.52 -9.78
N PHE A 108 14.63 9.28 -10.29
CA PHE A 108 15.61 8.27 -9.89
C PHE A 108 17.06 8.72 -10.19
N LEU A 109 17.30 9.30 -11.37
CA LEU A 109 18.60 9.86 -11.74
C LEU A 109 18.96 11.06 -10.86
N ALA A 110 18.02 11.97 -10.60
CA ALA A 110 18.25 13.11 -9.71
C ALA A 110 18.59 12.67 -8.27
N ILE A 111 17.92 11.61 -7.79
CA ILE A 111 18.21 10.96 -6.51
C ILE A 111 19.63 10.37 -6.51
N ALA A 112 19.95 9.57 -7.53
CA ALA A 112 21.26 8.93 -7.65
C ALA A 112 22.38 9.98 -7.75
N ILE A 113 22.20 11.00 -8.58
CA ILE A 113 23.13 12.12 -8.76
C ILE A 113 23.25 12.90 -7.44
N GLY A 114 22.16 13.15 -6.73
CA GLY A 114 22.16 13.79 -5.42
C GLY A 114 23.00 13.00 -4.41
N ILE A 115 22.73 11.70 -4.28
CA ILE A 115 23.49 10.79 -3.38
C ILE A 115 24.99 10.80 -3.74
N LEU A 116 25.33 10.74 -5.03
CA LEU A 116 26.71 10.75 -5.52
C LEU A 116 27.40 12.10 -5.27
N ALA A 117 26.74 13.21 -5.60
CA ALA A 117 27.25 14.57 -5.38
C ALA A 117 27.51 14.83 -3.89
N MET A 118 26.65 14.32 -3.02
CA MET A 118 26.82 14.48 -1.57
C MET A 118 27.91 13.59 -0.99
N ASN A 119 28.04 12.34 -1.45
CA ASN A 119 29.18 11.52 -1.09
C ASN A 119 30.50 12.19 -1.52
N TRP A 120 30.51 12.84 -2.68
CA TRP A 120 31.64 13.63 -3.16
C TRP A 120 31.89 14.87 -2.27
N ILE A 121 30.88 15.69 -1.98
CA ILE A 121 31.01 16.88 -1.10
C ILE A 121 31.49 16.47 0.31
N ASN A 122 30.92 15.42 0.88
CA ASN A 122 31.24 14.94 2.23
C ASN A 122 32.67 14.38 2.32
N SER A 123 33.22 13.88 1.20
CA SER A 123 34.62 13.42 1.13
C SER A 123 35.64 14.54 0.91
N LYS A 124 35.22 15.68 0.34
CA LYS A 124 36.11 16.79 -0.05
C LYS A 124 36.16 17.95 0.95
N VAL A 125 35.11 18.19 1.74
CA VAL A 125 34.96 19.45 2.49
C VAL A 125 35.08 19.24 4.01
N GLY A 126 36.27 19.52 4.54
CA GLY A 126 36.69 19.23 5.93
C GLY A 126 36.15 20.14 7.06
N THR A 127 34.90 20.61 7.03
CA THR A 127 34.34 21.43 8.15
C THR A 127 32.98 20.92 8.64
N LYS A 128 32.97 20.33 9.86
CA LYS A 128 32.15 19.15 10.23
C LYS A 128 30.72 19.34 10.79
N ARG A 129 30.18 20.55 11.01
CA ARG A 129 28.81 20.70 11.58
C ARG A 129 27.93 21.74 10.90
N TYR A 130 28.32 23.02 10.90
CA TYR A 130 27.43 24.10 10.44
C TYR A 130 27.11 24.07 8.95
N LYS A 131 28.05 23.64 8.10
CA LYS A 131 27.82 23.48 6.66
C LYS A 131 26.91 22.31 6.33
N SER A 132 26.92 21.25 7.14
CA SER A 132 26.02 20.09 6.97
C SER A 132 24.56 20.48 7.22
N TYR A 133 24.31 21.33 8.23
CA TYR A 133 22.96 21.87 8.48
C TYR A 133 22.49 22.79 7.36
N ALA A 134 23.35 23.70 6.88
CA ALA A 134 23.03 24.59 5.76
C ALA A 134 22.72 23.82 4.47
N LEU A 135 23.49 22.77 4.17
CA LEU A 135 23.27 21.93 2.99
C LEU A 135 21.95 21.14 3.08
N ILE A 136 21.60 20.67 4.28
CA ILE A 136 20.32 20.00 4.54
C ILE A 136 19.16 20.99 4.42
N ILE A 137 19.29 22.21 4.94
CA ILE A 137 18.26 23.25 4.81
C ILE A 137 18.06 23.63 3.34
N ILE A 138 19.15 23.80 2.58
CA ILE A 138 19.10 24.09 1.15
C ILE A 138 18.46 22.92 0.41
N LEU A 139 18.82 21.68 0.72
CA LEU A 139 18.27 20.51 0.05
C LEU A 139 16.81 20.26 0.41
N ILE A 140 16.43 20.50 1.67
CA ILE A 140 15.03 20.55 2.10
C ILE A 140 14.29 21.62 1.31
N ALA A 141 14.82 22.84 1.21
CA ALA A 141 14.16 23.94 0.50
C ALA A 141 14.05 23.69 -1.02
N VAL A 142 15.13 23.19 -1.64
CA VAL A 142 15.19 22.89 -3.08
C VAL A 142 14.31 21.70 -3.44
N VAL A 143 14.08 20.75 -2.54
CA VAL A 143 13.17 19.61 -2.77
C VAL A 143 11.74 19.96 -2.37
N SER A 144 11.53 20.64 -1.25
CA SER A 144 10.19 20.95 -0.72
C SER A 144 9.44 21.94 -1.59
N VAL A 145 10.10 22.92 -2.21
CA VAL A 145 9.44 23.94 -3.05
C VAL A 145 8.87 23.32 -4.35
N PRO A 146 9.62 22.51 -5.13
CA PRO A 146 9.04 21.79 -6.28
C PRO A 146 7.96 20.80 -5.88
N VAL A 147 8.11 20.08 -4.75
CA VAL A 147 7.05 19.18 -4.25
C VAL A 147 5.80 19.98 -3.91
N PHE A 148 5.94 21.09 -3.18
CA PHE A 148 4.84 21.98 -2.83
C PHE A 148 4.14 22.51 -4.09
N ALA A 149 4.90 23.04 -5.04
CA ALA A 149 4.37 23.61 -6.27
C ALA A 149 3.68 22.55 -7.13
N LEU A 150 4.30 21.37 -7.29
CA LEU A 150 3.74 20.27 -8.09
C LEU A 150 2.48 19.69 -7.43
N GLN A 151 2.47 19.48 -6.11
CA GLN A 151 1.32 18.97 -5.38
C GLN A 151 0.16 19.96 -5.43
N THR A 152 0.42 21.22 -5.12
CA THR A 152 -0.59 22.28 -5.17
C THR A 152 -1.13 22.41 -6.60
N TYR A 153 -0.27 22.45 -7.61
CA TYR A 153 -0.69 22.46 -9.02
C TYR A 153 -1.52 21.24 -9.37
N ARG A 154 -1.09 20.02 -9.00
CA ARG A 154 -1.82 18.80 -9.32
C ARG A 154 -3.19 18.78 -8.66
N ILE A 155 -3.30 19.06 -7.36
CA ILE A 155 -4.58 19.07 -6.65
C ILE A 155 -5.53 20.12 -7.25
N THR A 156 -5.03 21.32 -7.55
CA THR A 156 -5.85 22.44 -8.06
C THR A 156 -6.20 22.31 -9.55
N ALA A 157 -5.23 21.99 -10.41
CA ALA A 157 -5.42 21.96 -11.87
C ALA A 157 -6.24 20.76 -12.35
N THR A 158 -6.26 19.67 -11.57
CA THR A 158 -6.97 18.43 -11.96
C THR A 158 -8.26 18.18 -11.17
N LYS A 159 -8.76 19.19 -10.44
CA LYS A 159 -9.98 19.10 -9.62
C LYS A 159 -9.94 17.93 -8.62
N TRP A 160 -8.95 17.94 -7.71
CA TRP A 160 -8.84 16.95 -6.62
C TRP A 160 -8.47 15.52 -7.05
N LEU A 161 -7.90 15.33 -8.25
CA LEU A 161 -7.27 14.08 -8.74
C LEU A 161 -8.06 12.76 -8.61
N GLY A 162 -9.37 12.79 -8.31
CA GLY A 162 -10.21 11.60 -8.31
C GLY A 162 -9.96 10.61 -7.17
N SER A 163 -9.23 10.97 -6.11
CA SER A 163 -9.18 10.14 -4.90
C SER A 163 -10.20 10.62 -3.89
N ASP A 164 -11.21 9.79 -3.68
CA ASP A 164 -12.16 9.89 -2.59
C ASP A 164 -11.51 10.07 -1.22
N GLU A 165 -10.40 9.37 -0.92
CA GLU A 165 -9.73 9.40 0.39
C GLU A 165 -9.24 10.82 0.78
N LEU A 166 -8.73 11.60 -0.17
CA LEU A 166 -8.32 12.99 0.10
C LEU A 166 -9.53 13.89 0.40
N LEU A 167 -10.64 13.70 -0.33
CA LEU A 167 -11.88 14.43 -0.08
C LEU A 167 -12.55 13.98 1.21
N PHE A 168 -12.39 12.73 1.60
CA PHE A 168 -12.88 12.20 2.88
C PHE A 168 -12.16 12.90 4.02
N ASN A 169 -10.83 13.03 3.96
CA ASN A 169 -10.07 13.79 4.96
C ASN A 169 -10.50 15.27 5.00
N TYR A 170 -10.71 15.88 3.83
CA TYR A 170 -11.24 17.26 3.75
C TYR A 170 -12.59 17.41 4.41
N TYR A 171 -13.54 16.58 4.02
CA TYR A 171 -14.91 16.69 4.46
C TYR A 171 -15.06 16.28 5.92
N ALA A 172 -14.33 15.26 6.39
CA ALA A 172 -14.26 14.92 7.81
C ALA A 172 -13.69 16.08 8.65
N SER A 173 -12.63 16.74 8.17
CA SER A 173 -12.09 17.93 8.84
C SER A 173 -13.11 19.06 8.89
N TYR A 174 -13.80 19.31 7.78
CA TYR A 174 -14.88 20.29 7.69
C TYR A 174 -15.99 19.98 8.69
N LEU A 175 -16.56 18.78 8.63
CA LEU A 175 -17.63 18.35 9.54
C LEU A 175 -17.24 18.54 11.00
N PHE A 176 -16.01 18.13 11.37
CA PHE A 176 -15.49 18.28 12.72
C PHE A 176 -15.42 19.76 13.17
N ILE A 177 -14.88 20.64 12.32
CA ILE A 177 -14.79 22.08 12.61
C ILE A 177 -16.18 22.69 12.84
N TYR A 178 -17.18 22.22 12.10
CA TYR A 178 -18.58 22.66 12.22
C TYR A 178 -19.40 21.85 13.25
N GLY A 179 -18.73 21.12 14.15
CA GLY A 179 -19.38 20.42 15.27
C GLY A 179 -20.15 19.15 14.90
N THR A 180 -19.98 18.64 13.68
CA THR A 180 -20.58 17.39 13.22
C THR A 180 -19.57 16.25 13.33
N ASN A 181 -19.98 15.11 13.89
CA ASN A 181 -19.12 13.94 13.98
C ASN A 181 -18.92 13.30 12.58
N PRO A 182 -17.68 13.21 12.05
CA PRO A 182 -17.43 12.66 10.72
C PRO A 182 -17.85 11.19 10.56
N TYR A 183 -17.82 10.42 11.64
CA TYR A 183 -18.15 8.98 11.63
C TYR A 183 -19.64 8.69 11.56
N THR A 184 -20.49 9.68 11.80
CA THR A 184 -21.96 9.54 11.65
C THR A 184 -22.49 10.10 10.34
N ALA A 185 -21.63 10.74 9.55
CA ALA A 185 -22.00 11.38 8.29
C ALA A 185 -21.59 10.50 7.10
N THR A 186 -22.39 10.52 6.05
CA THR A 186 -21.97 9.98 4.75
C THR A 186 -21.04 10.97 4.04
N MET A 187 -20.03 10.45 3.36
CA MET A 187 -19.11 11.22 2.52
C MET A 187 -19.67 11.47 1.10
N MET A 188 -20.83 10.91 0.76
CA MET A 188 -21.46 11.10 -0.57
C MET A 188 -21.65 12.57 -1.00
N PRO A 189 -22.03 13.52 -0.11
CA PRO A 189 -22.22 14.91 -0.51
C PRO A 189 -20.96 15.54 -1.10
N VAL A 190 -19.77 15.27 -0.52
CA VAL A 190 -18.52 15.84 -1.03
C VAL A 190 -18.10 15.18 -2.34
N LEU A 191 -18.34 13.88 -2.48
CA LEU A 191 -18.06 13.15 -3.73
C LEU A 191 -18.93 13.67 -4.89
N ALA A 192 -20.22 13.86 -4.65
CA ALA A 192 -21.15 14.41 -5.64
C ALA A 192 -20.77 15.85 -6.04
N ALA A 193 -20.43 16.70 -5.05
CA ALA A 193 -20.01 18.08 -5.31
C ALA A 193 -18.76 18.18 -6.19
N HIS A 194 -17.88 17.19 -6.13
CA HIS A 194 -16.63 17.14 -6.90
C HIS A 194 -16.67 16.18 -8.10
N SER A 195 -17.81 15.51 -8.36
CA SER A 195 -17.95 14.50 -9.42
C SER A 195 -16.90 13.38 -9.33
N ILE A 196 -16.60 12.93 -8.11
CA ILE A 196 -15.64 11.84 -7.85
C ILE A 196 -16.41 10.57 -7.49
N ASN A 197 -16.03 9.47 -8.12
CA ASN A 197 -16.62 8.17 -7.81
C ASN A 197 -16.02 7.65 -6.50
N PRO A 198 -16.84 7.14 -5.56
CA PRO A 198 -16.33 6.52 -4.35
C PRO A 198 -15.55 5.25 -4.67
N THR A 199 -14.65 4.88 -3.76
CA THR A 199 -14.12 3.53 -3.67
C THR A 199 -15.28 2.57 -3.46
N LEU A 200 -15.28 1.52 -4.26
CA LEU A 200 -16.31 0.50 -4.22
C LEU A 200 -15.84 -0.68 -3.37
N THR A 201 -16.79 -1.26 -2.67
CA THR A 201 -16.63 -2.55 -2.02
C THR A 201 -17.06 -3.65 -3.00
N LEU A 202 -16.53 -4.87 -2.84
CA LEU A 202 -16.90 -6.04 -3.65
C LEU A 202 -18.30 -6.56 -3.33
N ASN A 203 -18.96 -6.03 -2.30
CA ASN A 203 -20.40 -6.23 -2.09
C ASN A 203 -21.23 -5.11 -2.73
N GLY A 204 -20.67 -4.43 -3.74
CA GLY A 204 -21.39 -3.48 -4.58
C GLY A 204 -21.99 -2.26 -3.88
N THR A 205 -21.52 -1.99 -2.68
CA THR A 205 -21.77 -0.71 -2.02
C THR A 205 -20.57 0.18 -2.24
N CYS A 206 -20.66 1.40 -1.75
CA CYS A 206 -19.52 2.30 -1.71
C CYS A 206 -18.95 2.36 -0.29
N GLU A 207 -17.63 2.53 -0.22
CA GLU A 207 -16.93 2.98 0.97
C GLU A 207 -17.28 4.47 1.15
N CYS A 208 -18.47 4.73 1.68
CA CYS A 208 -19.04 6.07 1.80
C CYS A 208 -19.07 6.61 3.24
N SER A 209 -18.43 5.87 4.14
CA SER A 209 -18.21 6.27 5.53
C SER A 209 -16.73 6.58 5.71
N TYR A 210 -16.43 7.47 6.66
CA TYR A 210 -15.04 7.80 6.96
C TYR A 210 -14.35 6.70 7.77
N ASP A 211 -13.11 6.36 7.40
CA ASP A 211 -12.32 5.33 8.09
C ASP A 211 -11.74 5.80 9.42
N TYR A 212 -11.79 4.94 10.42
CA TYR A 212 -11.18 5.18 11.71
C TYR A 212 -9.70 4.79 11.68
N PRO A 213 -8.75 5.55 12.29
CA PRO A 213 -8.90 6.46 13.44
C PRO A 213 -8.84 7.97 13.13
N ALA A 214 -9.06 8.80 14.15
CA ALA A 214 -9.45 10.21 13.97
C ALA A 214 -8.31 11.19 13.66
N MET A 215 -7.06 10.85 13.98
CA MET A 215 -5.95 11.81 13.82
C MET A 215 -5.71 12.18 12.35
N SER A 216 -6.10 11.33 11.40
CA SER A 216 -6.01 11.58 9.96
C SER A 216 -6.73 12.85 9.51
N PHE A 217 -7.94 13.13 10.03
CA PHE A 217 -8.64 14.39 9.74
C PHE A 217 -8.37 15.47 10.79
N LEU A 218 -8.00 15.13 12.03
CA LEU A 218 -7.66 16.14 13.04
C LEU A 218 -6.40 16.94 12.68
N LEU A 219 -5.40 16.31 12.06
CA LEU A 219 -4.18 16.97 11.60
C LEU A 219 -4.48 18.15 10.64
N PRO A 220 -5.20 17.94 9.51
CA PRO A 220 -5.56 19.04 8.64
C PRO A 220 -6.66 19.95 9.22
N ALA A 221 -7.56 19.45 10.09
CA ALA A 221 -8.54 20.31 10.77
C ALA A 221 -7.87 21.38 11.65
N ALA A 222 -6.80 21.02 12.38
CA ALA A 222 -6.05 21.97 13.19
C ALA A 222 -5.45 23.11 12.36
N ALA A 223 -4.99 22.82 11.14
CA ALA A 223 -4.48 23.82 10.23
C ALA A 223 -5.59 24.67 9.59
N GLY A 224 -6.77 24.08 9.33
CA GLY A 224 -7.97 24.81 8.90
C GLY A 224 -8.46 25.82 9.94
N LEU A 225 -8.44 25.45 11.23
CA LEU A 225 -8.78 26.35 12.35
C LEU A 225 -7.81 27.55 12.47
N ALA A 226 -6.58 27.41 11.99
CA ALA A 226 -5.61 28.50 11.92
C ALA A 226 -5.84 29.47 10.73
N GLY A 227 -6.95 29.31 9.99
CA GLY A 227 -7.32 30.18 8.86
C GLY A 227 -6.66 29.82 7.53
N GLY A 228 -5.98 28.67 7.44
CA GLY A 228 -5.35 28.19 6.21
C GLY A 228 -6.35 27.59 5.20
N ASN A 229 -6.05 27.69 3.91
CA ASN A 229 -6.72 26.88 2.90
C ASN A 229 -6.41 25.40 3.17
N PHE A 230 -7.41 24.52 3.10
CA PHE A 230 -7.25 23.09 3.39
C PHE A 230 -6.16 22.42 2.54
N ILE A 231 -6.14 22.65 1.22
CA ILE A 231 -5.15 22.04 0.32
C ILE A 231 -3.75 22.48 0.73
N ASN A 232 -3.55 23.78 0.92
CA ASN A 232 -2.26 24.32 1.35
C ASN A 232 -1.85 23.76 2.72
N SER A 233 -2.83 23.55 3.61
CA SER A 233 -2.62 22.97 4.93
C SER A 233 -2.15 21.53 4.86
N VAL A 234 -2.80 20.67 4.07
CA VAL A 234 -2.40 19.27 3.86
C VAL A 234 -1.00 19.20 3.26
N VAL A 235 -0.72 19.99 2.21
CA VAL A 235 0.60 20.01 1.58
C VAL A 235 1.67 20.51 2.55
N PHE A 236 1.37 21.56 3.32
CA PHE A 236 2.28 22.09 4.34
C PHE A 236 2.59 21.06 5.43
N VAL A 237 1.57 20.43 6.02
CA VAL A 237 1.72 19.38 7.04
C VAL A 237 2.57 18.23 6.48
N THR A 238 2.29 17.79 5.26
CA THR A 238 3.06 16.74 4.58
C THR A 238 4.55 17.08 4.49
N ILE A 239 4.89 18.30 4.06
CA ILE A 239 6.28 18.75 3.96
C ILE A 239 6.94 18.80 5.32
N VAL A 240 6.26 19.35 6.33
CA VAL A 240 6.78 19.41 7.70
C VAL A 240 7.09 18.01 8.24
N LEU A 241 6.20 17.05 8.03
CA LEU A 241 6.40 15.66 8.45
C LEU A 241 7.57 15.01 7.71
N MET A 242 7.67 15.17 6.39
CA MET A 242 8.78 14.66 5.59
C MET A 242 10.12 15.23 6.06
N VAL A 243 10.18 16.53 6.30
CA VAL A 243 11.37 17.23 6.81
C VAL A 243 11.73 16.74 8.21
N ALA A 244 10.75 16.55 9.10
CA ALA A 244 10.98 16.05 10.44
C ALA A 244 11.59 14.63 10.42
N ILE A 245 11.12 13.76 9.52
CA ILE A 245 11.65 12.40 9.35
C ILE A 245 13.11 12.45 8.87
N ALA A 246 13.37 13.21 7.82
CA ALA A 246 14.72 13.40 7.30
C ALA A 246 15.68 13.96 8.35
N PHE A 247 15.25 14.99 9.08
CA PHE A 247 16.03 15.59 10.15
C PHE A 247 16.31 14.60 11.28
N LEU A 248 15.32 13.79 11.68
CA LEU A 248 15.50 12.79 12.72
C LEU A 248 16.50 11.71 12.31
N LEU A 249 16.40 11.20 11.08
CA LEU A 249 17.34 10.24 10.53
C LEU A 249 18.74 10.84 10.38
N TYR A 250 18.84 12.09 9.93
CA TYR A 250 20.10 12.83 9.90
C TYR A 250 20.74 12.88 11.28
N LYS A 251 19.99 13.32 12.29
CA LYS A 251 20.48 13.47 13.67
C LYS A 251 20.96 12.15 14.26
N LYS A 252 20.36 11.02 13.85
CA LYS A 252 20.63 9.70 14.43
C LYS A 252 21.64 8.88 13.64
N LEU A 253 21.72 9.07 12.33
CA LEU A 253 22.49 8.21 11.42
C LEU A 253 23.52 8.98 10.59
N GLY A 254 23.40 10.30 10.47
CA GLY A 254 24.26 11.16 9.63
C GLY A 254 23.67 11.50 8.25
N VAL A 255 24.38 12.35 7.49
CA VAL A 255 23.89 12.98 6.24
C VAL A 255 23.45 11.96 5.18
N ALA A 256 24.25 10.92 4.95
CA ALA A 256 24.04 10.00 3.84
C ALA A 256 22.70 9.24 3.90
N TYR A 257 22.16 9.02 5.10
CA TYR A 257 20.96 8.20 5.31
C TYR A 257 19.68 9.02 5.48
N ALA A 258 19.81 10.31 5.78
CA ALA A 258 18.68 11.23 5.92
C ALA A 258 17.92 11.48 4.60
N LEU A 259 18.61 11.24 3.48
CA LEU A 259 18.19 11.67 2.16
C LEU A 259 17.61 10.52 1.34
N LEU A 260 17.91 9.28 1.73
CA LEU A 260 17.31 8.10 1.13
C LEU A 260 15.77 8.05 1.29
N PRO A 261 15.16 8.34 2.46
CA PRO A 261 13.71 8.41 2.57
C PRO A 261 13.12 9.57 1.78
N ILE A 262 13.74 10.76 1.79
CA ILE A 262 13.28 11.90 0.97
C ILE A 262 13.25 11.50 -0.50
N ALA A 263 14.33 10.89 -0.99
CA ALA A 263 14.44 10.43 -2.35
C ALA A 263 13.35 9.40 -2.72
N VAL A 264 13.23 8.34 -1.93
CA VAL A 264 12.23 7.28 -2.14
C VAL A 264 10.82 7.85 -2.14
N TRP A 265 10.54 8.76 -1.20
CA TRP A 265 9.26 9.42 -1.13
C TRP A 265 9.02 10.43 -2.23
N PHE A 266 10.04 11.13 -2.69
CA PHE A 266 9.93 12.00 -3.85
C PHE A 266 9.52 11.19 -5.07
N ALA A 267 10.22 10.09 -5.37
CA ALA A 267 9.82 9.16 -6.44
C ALA A 267 8.38 8.65 -6.27
N PHE A 268 8.00 8.33 -5.03
CA PHE A 268 6.65 7.91 -4.68
C PHE A 268 5.59 9.01 -4.88
N PHE A 269 5.86 10.25 -4.49
CA PHE A 269 4.97 11.42 -4.64
C PHE A 269 4.68 11.74 -6.10
N PHE A 270 5.67 11.57 -6.98
CA PHE A 270 5.47 11.78 -8.41
C PHE A 270 4.51 10.75 -9.01
N TYR A 271 4.56 9.51 -8.52
CA TYR A 271 3.74 8.41 -9.03
C TYR A 271 2.32 8.39 -8.43
N ILE A 272 2.16 8.64 -7.11
CA ILE A 272 0.89 8.44 -6.37
C ILE A 272 0.29 9.76 -5.88
N ALA A 273 0.36 10.83 -6.67
CA ALA A 273 -0.21 12.14 -6.32
C ALA A 273 -1.74 12.14 -6.03
N GLN A 274 -2.40 10.98 -6.04
CA GLN A 274 -3.82 10.79 -5.81
C GLN A 274 -4.18 10.63 -4.31
N ALA A 275 -3.38 10.02 -3.44
CA ALA A 275 -3.80 9.71 -2.06
C ALA A 275 -3.50 10.82 -1.01
N PRO A 276 -4.23 10.90 0.12
CA PRO A 276 -3.84 11.74 1.25
C PRO A 276 -2.60 11.15 1.93
N ILE A 277 -1.44 11.70 1.60
CA ILE A 277 -0.16 11.13 2.03
C ILE A 277 0.25 11.67 3.42
N ASP A 278 -0.33 12.79 3.86
CA ASP A 278 -0.05 13.42 5.16
C ASP A 278 -0.22 12.44 6.34
N GLN A 279 -1.33 11.69 6.38
CA GLN A 279 -1.56 10.65 7.39
C GLN A 279 -0.51 9.54 7.33
N LEU A 280 -0.06 9.16 6.13
CA LEU A 280 0.95 8.12 5.93
C LEU A 280 2.33 8.59 6.41
N PHE A 281 2.70 9.84 6.11
CA PHE A 281 3.90 10.49 6.65
C PHE A 281 3.86 10.63 8.17
N ALA A 282 2.69 10.96 8.72
CA ALA A 282 2.51 11.06 10.16
C ALA A 282 2.74 9.69 10.83
N VAL A 283 2.18 8.61 10.30
CA VAL A 283 2.46 7.24 10.78
C VAL A 283 3.95 6.92 10.68
N SER A 284 4.60 7.19 9.53
CA SER A 284 6.03 6.99 9.34
C SER A 284 6.87 7.72 10.39
N LEU A 285 6.58 9.01 10.62
CA LEU A 285 7.28 9.82 11.62
C LEU A 285 7.06 9.26 13.02
N PHE A 286 5.80 8.99 13.38
CA PHE A 286 5.46 8.55 14.73
C PHE A 286 6.05 7.18 15.06
N LEU A 287 5.98 6.21 14.14
CA LEU A 287 6.65 4.92 14.31
C LEU A 287 8.18 5.06 14.39
N LEU A 288 8.77 5.92 13.56
CA LEU A 288 10.20 6.20 13.59
C LEU A 288 10.64 6.80 14.93
N VAL A 289 9.93 7.81 15.43
CA VAL A 289 10.20 8.43 16.73
C VAL A 289 10.02 7.41 17.86
N ALA A 290 8.94 6.62 17.81
CA ALA A 290 8.68 5.56 18.79
C ALA A 290 9.82 4.54 18.85
N TYR A 291 10.37 4.14 17.70
CA TYR A 291 11.52 3.24 17.59
C TYR A 291 12.83 3.88 18.07
N VAL A 292 13.13 5.10 17.61
CA VAL A 292 14.37 5.82 17.96
C VAL A 292 14.46 6.09 19.46
N TYR A 293 13.33 6.38 20.09
CA TYR A 293 13.23 6.67 21.52
C TYR A 293 12.62 5.53 22.34
N ARG A 294 12.64 4.29 21.84
CA ARG A 294 12.11 3.10 22.53
C ARG A 294 12.63 2.88 23.96
N ALA A 295 13.83 3.38 24.25
CA ALA A 295 14.42 3.39 25.59
C ALA A 295 13.75 4.33 26.60
N LYS A 296 13.00 5.32 26.10
CA LYS A 296 12.26 6.30 26.89
C LYS A 296 10.78 5.93 26.80
N PRO A 297 10.24 5.15 27.75
CA PRO A 297 8.93 4.52 27.59
C PRO A 297 7.79 5.54 27.42
N LEU A 298 7.88 6.70 28.07
CA LEU A 298 6.90 7.78 27.90
C LEU A 298 6.88 8.31 26.46
N LEU A 299 8.05 8.59 25.89
CA LEU A 299 8.14 9.14 24.54
C LEU A 299 7.78 8.08 23.49
N SER A 300 8.24 6.84 23.68
CA SER A 300 7.91 5.74 22.79
C SER A 300 6.40 5.45 22.81
N GLY A 301 5.80 5.35 24.01
CA GLY A 301 4.36 5.19 24.18
C GLY A 301 3.55 6.32 23.57
N LEU A 302 3.95 7.59 23.79
CA LEU A 302 3.29 8.76 23.20
C LEU A 302 3.20 8.62 21.68
N PHE A 303 4.33 8.40 21.02
CA PHE A 303 4.37 8.32 19.57
C PHE A 303 3.76 7.02 19.01
N SER A 304 3.78 5.90 19.75
CA SER A 304 3.00 4.72 19.39
C SER A 304 1.49 4.97 19.44
N GLY A 305 1.00 5.70 20.47
CA GLY A 305 -0.40 6.09 20.58
C GLY A 305 -0.84 7.05 19.47
N LEU A 306 0.00 8.03 19.13
CA LEU A 306 -0.23 8.92 17.99
C LEU A 306 -0.27 8.15 16.67
N ALA A 307 0.69 7.25 16.41
CA ALA A 307 0.69 6.40 15.21
C ALA A 307 -0.60 5.56 15.09
N ALA A 308 -1.00 4.90 16.19
CA ALA A 308 -2.23 4.12 16.26
C ALA A 308 -3.50 4.97 16.06
N SER A 309 -3.43 6.26 16.37
CA SER A 309 -4.53 7.22 16.18
C SER A 309 -4.58 7.80 14.77
N THR A 310 -3.54 7.63 13.96
CA THR A 310 -3.48 8.20 12.61
C THR A 310 -3.98 7.23 11.55
N HIS A 311 -3.57 5.97 11.62
CA HIS A 311 -3.97 5.01 10.59
C HIS A 311 -3.82 3.57 11.08
N GLN A 312 -4.69 2.69 10.59
CA GLN A 312 -4.62 1.23 10.82
C GLN A 312 -3.26 0.59 10.49
N LEU A 313 -2.45 1.16 9.57
CA LEU A 313 -1.13 0.60 9.21
C LEU A 313 -0.18 0.52 10.43
N ALA A 314 -0.29 1.46 11.36
CA ALA A 314 0.55 1.49 12.55
C ALA A 314 0.35 0.28 13.46
N TRP A 315 -0.87 -0.26 13.49
CA TRP A 315 -1.27 -1.35 14.39
C TRP A 315 -0.51 -2.65 14.11
N PHE A 316 -0.03 -2.85 12.88
CA PHE A 316 0.77 -4.02 12.54
C PHE A 316 2.23 -3.92 13.00
N ALA A 317 2.78 -2.71 13.15
CA ALA A 317 4.17 -2.51 13.58
C ALA A 317 4.33 -2.34 15.11
N ILE A 318 3.33 -1.73 15.77
CA ILE A 318 3.36 -1.42 17.21
C ILE A 318 3.62 -2.65 18.11
N PRO A 319 2.96 -3.82 17.90
CA PRO A 319 3.22 -5.00 18.72
C PRO A 319 4.69 -5.45 18.69
N PHE A 320 5.33 -5.36 17.52
CA PHE A 320 6.76 -5.66 17.39
C PHE A 320 7.62 -4.63 18.14
N LEU A 321 7.25 -3.34 18.12
CA LEU A 321 7.94 -2.31 18.91
C LEU A 321 7.84 -2.60 20.43
N PHE A 322 6.69 -3.03 20.92
CA PHE A 322 6.55 -3.39 22.34
C PHE A 322 7.32 -4.65 22.71
N ILE A 323 7.36 -5.67 21.84
CA ILE A 323 8.25 -6.83 22.04
C ILE A 323 9.71 -6.37 22.08
N LEU A 324 10.12 -5.45 21.22
CA LEU A 324 11.49 -4.92 21.23
C LEU A 324 11.80 -4.21 22.55
N ILE A 325 10.90 -3.37 23.06
CA ILE A 325 11.06 -2.69 24.35
C ILE A 325 11.11 -3.70 25.50
N LEU A 326 10.27 -4.74 25.47
CA LEU A 326 10.31 -5.83 26.45
C LEU A 326 11.69 -6.47 26.52
N LYS A 327 12.30 -6.72 25.35
CA LYS A 327 13.59 -7.40 25.25
C LYS A 327 14.78 -6.52 25.56
N GLU A 328 14.74 -5.24 25.20
CA GLU A 328 15.85 -4.31 25.43
C GLU A 328 15.79 -3.58 26.78
N SER A 329 14.60 -3.43 27.37
CA SER A 329 14.38 -2.59 28.55
C SER A 329 13.53 -3.26 29.64
N GLY A 330 12.99 -4.45 29.38
CA GLY A 330 12.22 -5.24 30.35
C GLY A 330 10.73 -4.91 30.40
N LYS A 331 10.01 -5.67 31.23
CA LYS A 331 8.53 -5.62 31.33
C LYS A 331 8.01 -4.27 31.80
N LYS A 332 8.66 -3.63 32.78
CA LYS A 332 8.17 -2.36 33.38
C LYS A 332 8.20 -1.19 32.37
N PRO A 333 9.28 -0.92 31.62
CA PRO A 333 9.24 0.07 30.55
C PRO A 333 8.24 -0.26 29.45
N MET A 334 8.14 -1.53 29.02
CA MET A 334 7.14 -1.94 28.02
C MET A 334 5.72 -1.61 28.48
N LEU A 335 5.33 -2.01 29.69
CA LEU A 335 3.99 -1.73 30.23
C LEU A 335 3.72 -0.22 30.36
N ARG A 336 4.74 0.57 30.74
CA ARG A 336 4.63 2.03 30.75
C ARG A 336 4.40 2.61 29.35
N SER A 337 5.12 2.13 28.35
CA SER A 337 4.90 2.55 26.95
C SER A 337 3.50 2.19 26.47
N ILE A 338 3.01 0.99 26.76
CA ILE A 338 1.65 0.54 26.42
C ILE A 338 0.62 1.43 27.10
N ALA A 339 0.76 1.68 28.40
CA ALA A 339 -0.17 2.53 29.15
C ALA A 339 -0.25 3.95 28.57
N VAL A 340 0.91 4.56 28.26
CA VAL A 340 0.93 5.88 27.62
C VAL A 340 0.33 5.84 26.21
N ALA A 341 0.60 4.81 25.41
CA ALA A 341 0.02 4.67 24.08
C ALA A 341 -1.51 4.58 24.14
N ILE A 342 -2.06 3.79 25.08
CA ILE A 342 -3.50 3.66 25.31
C ILE A 342 -4.10 5.00 25.74
N ILE A 343 -3.46 5.72 26.68
CA ILE A 343 -3.93 7.04 27.13
C ILE A 343 -3.97 8.02 25.95
N ILE A 344 -2.91 8.09 25.14
CA ILE A 344 -2.85 9.02 24.01
C ILE A 344 -3.87 8.65 22.94
N PHE A 345 -4.03 7.36 22.65
CA PHE A 345 -5.07 6.90 21.74
C PHE A 345 -6.46 7.24 22.25
N ALA A 346 -6.73 7.07 23.55
CA ALA A 346 -7.99 7.44 24.17
C ALA A 346 -8.21 8.97 24.21
N VAL A 347 -7.16 9.77 24.39
CA VAL A 347 -7.26 11.24 24.33
C VAL A 347 -7.63 11.71 22.92
N VAL A 348 -6.99 11.15 21.90
CA VAL A 348 -7.22 11.57 20.50
C VAL A 348 -8.56 11.05 19.98
N ASN A 349 -8.92 9.81 20.30
CA ASN A 349 -10.07 9.15 19.68
C ASN A 349 -11.24 8.88 20.63
N GLY A 350 -11.08 9.03 21.95
CA GLY A 350 -12.05 8.58 22.95
C GLY A 350 -13.42 9.22 22.80
N TYR A 351 -13.47 10.49 22.38
CA TYR A 351 -14.73 11.15 22.03
C TYR A 351 -15.48 10.38 20.94
N PHE A 352 -14.80 9.99 19.86
CA PHE A 352 -15.39 9.26 18.73
C PHE A 352 -15.72 7.81 19.09
N VAL A 353 -14.94 7.18 19.98
CA VAL A 353 -15.26 5.86 20.52
C VAL A 353 -16.59 5.87 21.27
N ILE A 354 -16.86 6.94 22.04
CA ILE A 354 -18.12 7.08 22.81
C ILE A 354 -19.26 7.50 21.88
N ALA A 355 -19.03 8.48 21.00
CA ALA A 355 -20.06 9.04 20.12
C ALA A 355 -20.42 8.12 18.94
N SER A 356 -19.50 7.25 18.51
CA SER A 356 -19.69 6.32 17.38
C SER A 356 -18.96 4.99 17.60
N PRO A 357 -19.41 4.14 18.54
CA PRO A 357 -18.73 2.88 18.85
C PRO A 357 -18.59 1.94 17.66
N SER A 358 -19.55 1.96 16.73
CA SER A 358 -19.53 1.15 15.50
C SER A 358 -18.35 1.48 14.59
N ALA A 359 -17.87 2.73 14.57
CA ALA A 359 -16.74 3.14 13.74
C ALA A 359 -15.42 2.47 14.17
N VAL A 360 -15.29 2.14 15.46
CA VAL A 360 -14.12 1.45 16.02
C VAL A 360 -14.03 0.01 15.52
N GLY A 361 -15.18 -0.64 15.28
CA GLY A 361 -15.25 -1.99 14.72
C GLY A 361 -14.56 -2.11 13.36
N ASN A 362 -14.40 -1.00 12.64
CA ASN A 362 -13.81 -0.94 11.31
C ASN A 362 -12.30 -0.72 11.30
N ILE A 363 -11.59 -0.67 12.44
CA ILE A 363 -10.11 -0.49 12.47
C ILE A 363 -9.36 -1.54 11.65
N PHE A 364 -9.89 -2.75 11.55
CA PHE A 364 -9.30 -3.83 10.77
C PHE A 364 -10.11 -4.14 9.51
N SER A 365 -10.94 -3.20 9.05
CA SER A 365 -11.74 -3.32 7.83
C SER A 365 -10.87 -3.73 6.65
N LEU A 366 -9.65 -3.19 6.51
CA LEU A 366 -8.76 -3.56 5.41
C LEU A 366 -8.42 -5.07 5.33
N LEU A 367 -8.53 -5.81 6.44
CA LEU A 367 -8.26 -7.25 6.47
C LEU A 367 -9.47 -8.12 6.09
N PHE A 368 -10.68 -7.56 6.20
CA PHE A 368 -11.94 -8.32 6.15
C PHE A 368 -12.93 -7.75 5.13
N THR A 369 -12.94 -6.43 4.97
CA THR A 369 -13.76 -5.72 4.00
C THR A 369 -13.26 -6.05 2.62
N LYS A 370 -14.22 -6.50 1.83
CA LYS A 370 -14.01 -6.81 0.43
C LYS A 370 -13.97 -5.48 -0.30
N LEU A 371 -12.79 -4.92 -0.53
CA LEU A 371 -12.60 -3.67 -1.27
C LEU A 371 -12.19 -3.95 -2.71
N GLN A 372 -12.41 -2.98 -3.59
CA GLN A 372 -11.96 -3.04 -4.98
C GLN A 372 -10.48 -3.45 -5.11
N PHE A 373 -10.19 -4.20 -6.17
CA PHE A 373 -8.85 -4.70 -6.46
C PHE A 373 -7.93 -3.58 -6.94
N ILE A 374 -7.07 -3.08 -6.03
CA ILE A 374 -6.05 -2.09 -6.36
C ILE A 374 -4.69 -2.52 -5.80
N GLY A 375 -3.67 -2.41 -6.67
CA GLY A 375 -2.25 -2.61 -6.38
C GLY A 375 -1.78 -4.07 -6.24
N PRO A 376 -0.46 -4.34 -6.30
CA PRO A 376 0.14 -5.65 -6.54
C PRO A 376 -0.03 -6.50 -5.30
N SER A 377 -0.99 -7.41 -5.32
CA SER A 377 -1.26 -8.31 -4.22
C SER A 377 -1.35 -9.74 -4.74
N LEU A 378 -0.91 -10.69 -3.92
CA LEU A 378 -1.13 -12.10 -4.18
C LEU A 378 -2.63 -12.40 -4.33
N MET A 379 -3.47 -11.69 -3.58
CA MET A 379 -4.91 -11.96 -3.60
C MET A 379 -5.57 -11.62 -4.93
N GLN A 380 -5.10 -10.58 -5.63
CA GLN A 380 -5.58 -10.30 -6.99
C GLN A 380 -5.21 -11.43 -7.96
N PHE A 381 -3.98 -11.93 -7.90
CA PHE A 381 -3.60 -13.08 -8.72
C PHE A 381 -4.47 -14.29 -8.42
N LEU A 382 -4.71 -14.58 -7.14
CA LEU A 382 -5.57 -15.68 -6.75
C LEU A 382 -6.97 -15.46 -7.34
N VAL A 383 -7.62 -14.32 -7.14
CA VAL A 383 -8.97 -14.08 -7.68
C VAL A 383 -9.06 -14.22 -9.20
N VAL A 384 -8.06 -13.74 -9.94
CA VAL A 384 -8.10 -13.62 -11.40
C VAL A 384 -7.68 -14.92 -12.10
N PHE A 385 -6.71 -15.65 -11.54
CA PHE A 385 -6.04 -16.77 -12.23
C PHE A 385 -6.00 -18.07 -11.41
N TYR A 386 -6.13 -18.02 -10.09
CA TYR A 386 -6.19 -19.21 -9.24
C TYR A 386 -7.17 -19.01 -8.07
N PRO A 387 -8.48 -18.89 -8.36
CA PRO A 387 -9.44 -18.36 -7.39
C PRO A 387 -9.56 -19.24 -6.15
N THR A 388 -9.57 -18.60 -4.99
CA THR A 388 -9.65 -19.26 -3.68
C THR A 388 -10.85 -18.72 -2.90
N ALA A 389 -11.31 -19.49 -1.91
CA ALA A 389 -12.35 -19.02 -0.99
C ALA A 389 -11.92 -17.74 -0.25
N TYR A 390 -12.87 -16.82 -0.02
CA TYR A 390 -12.62 -15.49 0.55
C TYR A 390 -11.81 -15.49 1.86
N TRP A 391 -12.08 -16.44 2.74
CA TRP A 391 -11.45 -16.49 4.07
C TRP A 391 -9.93 -16.75 4.00
N TYR A 392 -9.41 -17.21 2.85
CA TYR A 392 -7.99 -17.53 2.70
C TYR A 392 -7.08 -16.32 2.93
N SER A 393 -7.44 -15.13 2.42
CA SER A 393 -6.63 -13.92 2.65
C SER A 393 -6.55 -13.57 4.14
N SER A 394 -7.68 -13.60 4.86
CA SER A 394 -7.71 -13.36 6.30
C SER A 394 -6.87 -14.39 7.06
N PHE A 395 -6.95 -15.67 6.68
CA PHE A 395 -6.09 -16.72 7.23
C PHE A 395 -4.61 -16.44 6.99
N ALA A 396 -4.21 -16.12 5.75
CA ALA A 396 -2.82 -15.86 5.38
C ALA A 396 -2.26 -14.64 6.13
N VAL A 397 -3.05 -13.57 6.28
CA VAL A 397 -2.69 -12.38 7.05
C VAL A 397 -2.50 -12.72 8.53
N VAL A 398 -3.45 -13.42 9.16
CA VAL A 398 -3.36 -13.79 10.58
C VAL A 398 -2.18 -14.72 10.82
N LEU A 399 -1.99 -15.72 9.97
CA LEU A 399 -0.83 -16.62 10.02
C LEU A 399 0.47 -15.84 9.93
N THR A 400 0.59 -14.89 8.99
CA THR A 400 1.79 -14.05 8.83
C THR A 400 2.03 -13.16 10.04
N LEU A 401 1.00 -12.52 10.58
CA LEU A 401 1.13 -11.65 11.75
C LEU A 401 1.55 -12.44 12.99
N VAL A 402 0.84 -13.52 13.32
CA VAL A 402 1.09 -14.33 14.51
C VAL A 402 2.45 -15.01 14.42
N SER A 403 2.76 -15.64 13.29
CA SER A 403 4.07 -16.28 13.11
C SER A 403 5.19 -15.24 13.12
N GLY A 404 5.00 -14.08 12.50
CA GLY A 404 5.92 -12.96 12.56
C GLY A 404 6.21 -12.50 13.98
N LEU A 405 5.17 -12.34 14.82
CA LEU A 405 5.31 -11.95 16.22
C LEU A 405 6.04 -13.01 17.05
N VAL A 406 5.70 -14.29 16.88
CA VAL A 406 6.37 -15.40 17.56
C VAL A 406 7.84 -15.45 17.16
N MET A 407 8.12 -15.41 15.86
CA MET A 407 9.49 -15.40 15.33
C MET A 407 10.29 -14.20 15.82
N PHE A 408 9.66 -13.02 15.87
CA PHE A 408 10.28 -11.82 16.40
C PHE A 408 10.54 -11.90 17.90
N TYR A 409 9.64 -12.50 18.68
CA TYR A 409 9.83 -12.70 20.12
C TYR A 409 10.98 -13.67 20.42
N LEU A 410 11.15 -14.71 19.61
CA LEU A 410 12.21 -15.71 19.75
C LEU A 410 13.58 -15.20 19.26
N TYR A 411 13.59 -14.39 18.20
CA TYR A 411 14.79 -13.93 17.50
C TYR A 411 14.84 -12.40 17.36
N THR A 412 14.48 -11.67 18.41
CA THR A 412 14.32 -10.21 18.38
C THR A 412 15.53 -9.49 17.80
N ASP A 413 16.73 -10.01 18.06
CA ASP A 413 17.98 -9.37 17.76
C ASP A 413 18.41 -9.58 16.29
N ARG A 414 18.11 -10.77 15.76
CA ARG A 414 18.33 -11.15 14.36
C ARG A 414 17.21 -10.70 13.42
N LEU A 415 15.98 -10.61 13.92
CA LEU A 415 14.79 -10.38 13.10
C LEU A 415 14.17 -8.99 13.33
N ARG A 416 14.97 -8.00 13.76
CA ARG A 416 14.54 -6.59 13.96
C ARG A 416 13.73 -6.02 12.79
N HIS A 417 14.10 -6.38 11.56
CA HIS A 417 13.44 -5.92 10.34
C HIS A 417 11.99 -6.42 10.20
N LEU A 418 11.56 -7.46 10.93
CA LEU A 418 10.17 -7.93 10.88
C LEU A 418 9.17 -6.88 11.36
N ILE A 419 9.60 -5.88 12.16
CA ILE A 419 8.77 -4.71 12.51
C ILE A 419 8.22 -4.03 11.25
N VAL A 420 8.97 -4.09 10.14
CA VAL A 420 8.62 -3.48 8.84
C VAL A 420 8.16 -4.51 7.83
N ILE A 421 8.88 -5.63 7.71
CA ILE A 421 8.62 -6.62 6.67
C ILE A 421 7.27 -7.31 6.88
N VAL A 422 6.89 -7.64 8.12
CA VAL A 422 5.60 -8.31 8.37
C VAL A 422 4.42 -7.44 7.94
N PRO A 423 4.33 -6.15 8.33
CA PRO A 423 3.30 -5.26 7.79
C PRO A 423 3.26 -5.22 6.26
N ILE A 424 4.41 -5.07 5.58
CA ILE A 424 4.48 -5.04 4.10
C ILE A 424 3.91 -6.33 3.50
N VAL A 425 4.29 -7.49 4.04
CA VAL A 425 3.78 -8.80 3.58
C VAL A 425 2.29 -8.95 3.85
N ILE A 426 1.79 -8.45 4.99
CA ILE A 426 0.35 -8.47 5.29
C ILE A 426 -0.44 -7.73 4.21
N PHE A 427 -0.01 -6.54 3.79
CA PHE A 427 -0.70 -5.82 2.72
C PHE A 427 -0.57 -6.52 1.37
N PHE A 428 0.57 -7.12 1.07
CA PHE A 428 0.75 -7.96 -0.13
C PHE A 428 -0.21 -9.17 -0.17
N LEU A 429 -0.58 -9.71 1.00
CA LEU A 429 -1.53 -10.83 1.14
C LEU A 429 -3.00 -10.39 1.28
N SER A 430 -3.25 -9.09 1.46
CA SER A 430 -4.60 -8.53 1.64
C SER A 430 -5.34 -8.35 0.30
N TRP A 431 -6.65 -8.08 0.37
CA TRP A 431 -7.51 -7.82 -0.79
C TRP A 431 -7.12 -6.56 -1.57
N ARG A 432 -6.56 -5.57 -0.87
CA ARG A 432 -6.20 -4.26 -1.41
C ARG A 432 -4.81 -3.88 -0.92
N ASN A 433 -3.85 -3.81 -1.83
CA ASN A 433 -2.49 -3.38 -1.53
C ASN A 433 -2.22 -2.04 -2.18
N LEU A 434 -2.64 -0.93 -1.55
CA LEU A 434 -2.19 0.37 -2.01
C LEU A 434 -0.67 0.43 -1.85
N PHE A 435 0.03 0.79 -2.92
CA PHE A 435 1.48 0.89 -2.92
C PHE A 435 1.99 1.70 -1.72
N SER A 436 1.26 2.76 -1.39
CA SER A 436 1.49 3.68 -0.28
C SER A 436 1.70 3.00 1.07
N TYR A 437 1.05 1.86 1.30
CA TYR A 437 1.13 1.13 2.57
C TYR A 437 2.54 0.63 2.86
N SER A 438 3.29 0.22 1.84
CA SER A 438 4.66 -0.28 2.02
C SER A 438 5.65 0.85 2.33
N PHE A 439 5.44 2.03 1.73
CA PHE A 439 6.36 3.18 1.87
C PHE A 439 6.34 3.79 3.26
N VAL A 440 5.24 3.62 4.00
CA VAL A 440 5.12 4.10 5.37
C VAL A 440 6.22 3.54 6.28
N PHE A 441 6.70 2.33 6.00
CA PHE A 441 7.66 1.64 6.86
C PHE A 441 9.12 1.85 6.48
N ILE A 442 9.41 2.48 5.33
CA ILE A 442 10.79 2.62 4.82
C ILE A 442 11.71 3.45 5.75
N PRO A 443 11.30 4.59 6.33
CA PRO A 443 12.16 5.32 7.26
C PRO A 443 12.51 4.50 8.49
N LEU A 444 11.54 3.72 8.99
CA LEU A 444 11.74 2.81 10.10
C LEU A 444 12.72 1.70 9.71
N LEU A 445 12.63 1.17 8.48
CA LEU A 445 13.57 0.19 7.95
C LEU A 445 14.99 0.75 7.92
N ILE A 446 15.17 1.96 7.40
CA ILE A 446 16.46 2.66 7.38
C ILE A 446 17.01 2.82 8.81
N ALA A 447 16.17 3.25 9.75
CA ALA A 447 16.56 3.36 11.15
C ALA A 447 16.97 2.01 11.76
N ILE A 448 16.22 0.93 11.50
CA ILE A 448 16.56 -0.42 11.97
C ILE A 448 17.90 -0.88 11.40
N TYR A 449 18.19 -0.55 10.15
CA TYR A 449 19.42 -1.00 9.50
C TYR A 449 20.64 -0.28 10.08
N TYR A 450 20.58 1.04 10.20
CA TYR A 450 21.75 1.84 10.53
C TYR A 450 21.84 2.23 12.00
N SER A 451 20.81 2.00 12.82
CA SER A 451 20.92 2.21 14.27
C SER A 451 21.92 1.25 14.88
N GLU A 452 22.81 1.75 15.73
CA GLU A 452 23.67 0.93 16.57
C GLU A 452 22.84 -0.05 17.40
N LYS A 453 23.26 -1.31 17.42
CA LYS A 453 22.63 -2.33 18.27
C LYS A 453 22.92 -1.97 19.73
N ARG A 454 21.88 -2.03 20.56
CA ARG A 454 22.08 -2.04 22.01
C ARG A 454 22.55 -3.43 22.41
N GLU A 455 23.61 -3.51 23.21
CA GLU A 455 24.20 -4.77 23.66
C GLU A 455 23.26 -5.64 24.54
N VAL A 456 22.11 -5.10 24.95
CA VAL A 456 21.27 -5.67 26.01
C VAL A 456 20.29 -6.76 25.55
N SER A 457 19.87 -6.78 24.27
CA SER A 457 18.90 -7.79 23.82
C SER A 457 19.58 -9.03 23.29
N HIS A 458 19.14 -10.20 23.75
CA HIS A 458 19.60 -11.49 23.25
C HIS A 458 18.41 -12.27 22.68
N ASP A 459 18.66 -13.01 21.59
CA ASP A 459 17.70 -13.99 21.08
C ASP A 459 17.44 -15.06 22.15
N LEU A 460 16.18 -15.49 22.30
CA LEU A 460 15.83 -16.57 23.25
C LEU A 460 16.41 -17.91 22.79
N LEU A 461 16.34 -18.18 21.49
CA LEU A 461 16.84 -19.40 20.89
C LEU A 461 18.21 -19.15 20.24
N LYS A 462 19.18 -20.00 20.58
CA LYS A 462 20.49 -20.02 19.91
C LYS A 462 20.37 -20.78 18.58
N GLY A 463 20.90 -20.20 17.51
CA GLY A 463 20.92 -20.83 16.19
C GLY A 463 19.71 -20.48 15.30
N SER A 464 19.88 -20.59 13.98
CA SER A 464 18.85 -20.20 12.99
C SER A 464 18.08 -21.37 12.40
N ALA A 465 18.37 -22.61 12.81
CA ALA A 465 17.75 -23.81 12.26
C ALA A 465 16.23 -23.81 12.50
N PHE A 466 15.80 -23.61 13.74
CA PHE A 466 14.37 -23.54 14.07
C PHE A 466 13.66 -22.43 13.28
N ALA A 467 14.27 -21.25 13.14
CA ALA A 467 13.70 -20.17 12.32
C ALA A 467 13.48 -20.57 10.86
N LYS A 468 14.42 -21.31 10.26
CA LYS A 468 14.31 -21.81 8.89
C LYS A 468 13.21 -22.87 8.77
N TYR A 469 13.16 -23.83 9.68
CA TYR A 469 12.13 -24.87 9.68
C TYR A 469 10.74 -24.29 9.92
N ALA A 470 10.62 -23.32 10.84
CA ALA A 470 9.37 -22.60 11.08
C ALA A 470 8.91 -21.87 9.82
N LEU A 471 9.81 -21.16 9.13
CA LEU A 471 9.48 -20.49 7.87
C LEU A 471 9.01 -21.49 6.80
N VAL A 472 9.73 -22.60 6.60
CA VAL A 472 9.33 -23.65 5.65
C VAL A 472 7.97 -24.22 6.02
N PHE A 473 7.74 -24.52 7.29
CA PHE A 473 6.45 -25.02 7.78
C PHE A 473 5.32 -24.02 7.51
N ILE A 474 5.52 -22.73 7.79
CA ILE A 474 4.53 -21.68 7.53
C ILE A 474 4.20 -21.59 6.04
N LEU A 475 5.21 -21.66 5.17
CA LEU A 475 5.00 -21.61 3.71
C LEU A 475 4.25 -22.84 3.21
N VAL A 476 4.62 -24.04 3.69
CA VAL A 476 3.93 -25.30 3.35
C VAL A 476 2.49 -25.28 3.83
N LEU A 477 2.25 -24.80 5.06
CA LEU A 477 0.90 -24.67 5.62
C LEU A 477 0.07 -23.66 4.82
N ALA A 478 0.61 -22.48 4.53
CA ALA A 478 -0.06 -21.46 3.74
C ALA A 478 -0.43 -21.97 2.33
N PHE A 479 0.46 -22.74 1.70
CA PHE A 479 0.20 -23.36 0.40
C PHE A 479 -0.84 -24.49 0.48
N ALA A 480 -0.74 -25.39 1.46
CA ALA A 480 -1.71 -26.46 1.65
C ALA A 480 -3.14 -25.91 1.88
N VAL A 481 -3.24 -24.86 2.71
CA VAL A 481 -4.52 -24.18 2.97
C VAL A 481 -5.02 -23.41 1.74
N MET A 482 -4.12 -22.87 0.91
CA MET A 482 -4.48 -22.26 -0.38
C MET A 482 -5.10 -23.27 -1.33
N VAL A 483 -4.48 -24.44 -1.47
CA VAL A 483 -5.01 -25.54 -2.31
C VAL A 483 -6.36 -26.00 -1.77
N TYR A 484 -6.50 -26.14 -0.46
CA TYR A 484 -7.78 -26.45 0.16
C TYR A 484 -8.85 -25.37 -0.12
N ALA A 485 -8.50 -24.09 0.01
CA ALA A 485 -9.39 -22.97 -0.28
C ALA A 485 -9.77 -22.90 -1.76
N HIS A 486 -8.87 -23.28 -2.68
CA HIS A 486 -9.15 -23.43 -4.10
C HIS A 486 -10.12 -24.59 -4.36
N ILE A 487 -9.91 -25.75 -3.75
CA ILE A 487 -10.83 -26.89 -3.86
C ILE A 487 -12.22 -26.51 -3.31
N ALA A 488 -12.29 -25.79 -2.19
CA ALA A 488 -13.54 -25.31 -1.62
C ALA A 488 -14.26 -24.34 -2.58
N TYR A 489 -13.54 -23.41 -3.21
CA TYR A 489 -14.07 -22.54 -4.25
C TYR A 489 -14.50 -23.32 -5.51
N ALA A 490 -13.73 -24.33 -5.91
CA ALA A 490 -14.04 -25.15 -7.07
C ALA A 490 -15.34 -25.95 -6.86
N LYS A 491 -15.60 -26.41 -5.64
CA LYS A 491 -16.87 -27.04 -5.28
C LYS A 491 -18.04 -26.06 -5.22
N SER A 492 -17.80 -24.76 -5.01
CA SER A 492 -18.83 -23.74 -5.13
C SER A 492 -19.04 -23.30 -6.59
N VAL A 493 -18.25 -23.79 -7.56
CA VAL A 493 -18.44 -23.44 -8.99
C VAL A 493 -19.86 -23.73 -9.45
N ASP A 494 -20.49 -24.76 -8.90
CA ASP A 494 -21.83 -25.16 -9.30
C ASP A 494 -22.94 -24.25 -8.72
N THR A 495 -22.64 -23.13 -8.02
CA THR A 495 -23.67 -22.26 -7.42
C THR A 495 -24.03 -21.03 -8.25
N LEU A 496 -23.09 -20.25 -8.77
CA LEU A 496 -23.37 -19.08 -9.61
C LEU A 496 -22.60 -19.13 -10.93
N HIS A 497 -23.30 -18.96 -12.05
CA HIS A 497 -22.71 -18.98 -13.39
C HIS A 497 -23.10 -17.74 -14.19
N ILE A 498 -22.10 -17.10 -14.81
CA ILE A 498 -22.33 -16.18 -15.93
C ILE A 498 -22.51 -17.05 -17.18
N THR A 499 -23.73 -17.14 -17.70
CA THR A 499 -24.05 -17.99 -18.86
C THR A 499 -23.79 -17.28 -20.18
N SER A 500 -24.00 -15.96 -20.24
CA SER A 500 -23.66 -15.15 -21.40
C SER A 500 -23.35 -13.70 -21.03
N VAL A 501 -22.51 -13.06 -21.84
CA VAL A 501 -22.26 -11.61 -21.81
C VAL A 501 -22.33 -11.06 -23.22
N MET A 502 -23.21 -10.11 -23.47
CA MET A 502 -23.41 -9.48 -24.77
C MET A 502 -23.26 -7.95 -24.62
N PRO A 503 -22.22 -7.34 -25.20
CA PRO A 503 -22.10 -5.88 -25.19
C PRO A 503 -23.18 -5.26 -26.09
N ASN A 504 -23.89 -4.27 -25.57
CA ASN A 504 -24.82 -3.45 -26.33
C ASN A 504 -24.06 -2.29 -26.94
N ILE A 505 -24.01 -2.26 -28.27
CA ILE A 505 -23.18 -1.35 -29.04
C ILE A 505 -24.07 -0.29 -29.70
N ALA A 506 -23.79 0.98 -29.44
CA ALA A 506 -24.35 2.11 -30.17
C ALA A 506 -23.33 2.65 -31.19
N ARG A 507 -23.79 2.87 -32.43
CA ARG A 507 -23.01 3.57 -33.47
C ARG A 507 -23.54 4.98 -33.62
N ASN A 508 -22.66 5.96 -33.43
CA ASN A 508 -22.95 7.38 -33.62
C ASN A 508 -22.01 7.95 -34.70
N ALA A 509 -22.24 9.20 -35.12
CA ALA A 509 -21.38 9.89 -36.09
C ALA A 509 -19.91 9.99 -35.64
N THR A 510 -19.65 9.95 -34.32
CA THR A 510 -18.32 10.00 -33.71
C THR A 510 -17.65 8.63 -33.54
N GLY A 511 -18.30 7.54 -33.94
CA GLY A 511 -17.79 6.18 -33.83
C GLY A 511 -18.71 5.23 -33.06
N THR A 512 -18.14 4.06 -32.74
CA THR A 512 -18.84 2.99 -32.01
C THR A 512 -18.57 3.13 -30.52
N SER A 513 -19.59 2.94 -29.70
CA SER A 513 -19.47 2.91 -28.25
C SER A 513 -20.27 1.74 -27.69
N ILE A 514 -19.72 1.07 -26.69
CA ILE A 514 -20.50 0.19 -25.82
C ILE A 514 -21.29 1.12 -24.90
N THR A 515 -22.60 0.92 -24.82
CA THR A 515 -23.50 1.71 -23.96
C THR A 515 -24.03 0.93 -22.75
N SER A 516 -24.07 -0.40 -22.86
CA SER A 516 -24.37 -1.31 -21.76
C SER A 516 -23.86 -2.72 -22.07
N MET A 517 -23.95 -3.64 -21.10
CA MET A 517 -23.71 -5.06 -21.28
C MET A 517 -24.89 -5.86 -20.76
N SER A 518 -25.45 -6.72 -21.61
CA SER A 518 -26.46 -7.70 -21.21
C SER A 518 -25.75 -8.93 -20.65
N VAL A 519 -25.98 -9.25 -19.38
CA VAL A 519 -25.34 -10.37 -18.67
C VAL A 519 -26.41 -11.31 -18.17
N ASN A 520 -26.33 -12.59 -18.54
CA ASN A 520 -27.21 -13.61 -18.00
C ASN A 520 -26.47 -14.36 -16.88
N VAL A 521 -27.10 -14.43 -15.70
CA VAL A 521 -26.57 -15.13 -14.53
C VAL A 521 -27.58 -16.14 -14.02
N SER A 522 -27.13 -17.37 -13.76
CA SER A 522 -27.94 -18.39 -13.08
C SER A 522 -27.42 -18.67 -11.68
N ASN A 523 -28.36 -18.86 -10.74
CA ASN A 523 -28.11 -19.35 -9.40
C ASN A 523 -28.60 -20.80 -9.28
N ASN A 524 -27.67 -21.74 -9.26
CA ASN A 524 -27.92 -23.16 -9.09
C ASN A 524 -27.83 -23.59 -7.61
N ALA A 525 -27.62 -22.65 -6.68
CA ALA A 525 -27.62 -22.94 -5.25
C ALA A 525 -29.02 -23.24 -4.72
N ASN A 526 -29.08 -23.91 -3.58
CA ASN A 526 -30.33 -24.14 -2.83
C ASN A 526 -30.78 -22.92 -2.00
N MET A 527 -30.09 -21.79 -2.11
CA MET A 527 -30.36 -20.58 -1.35
C MET A 527 -30.28 -19.36 -2.28
N PRO A 528 -31.04 -18.30 -1.98
CA PRO A 528 -30.91 -17.05 -2.72
C PRO A 528 -29.50 -16.48 -2.56
N GLU A 529 -28.96 -15.92 -3.64
CA GLU A 529 -27.64 -15.29 -3.66
C GLU A 529 -27.78 -13.83 -4.10
N THR A 530 -27.24 -12.92 -3.27
CA THR A 530 -27.12 -11.51 -3.62
C THR A 530 -25.83 -11.31 -4.40
N ILE A 531 -25.96 -10.78 -5.61
CA ILE A 531 -24.86 -10.62 -6.56
C ILE A 531 -24.57 -9.16 -6.88
N PHE A 532 -23.33 -8.94 -7.32
CA PHE A 532 -22.80 -7.64 -7.71
C PHE A 532 -21.90 -7.79 -8.93
N PHE A 533 -21.89 -6.77 -9.78
CA PHE A 533 -21.04 -6.74 -10.95
C PHE A 533 -19.98 -5.65 -10.87
N TYR A 534 -18.77 -6.03 -11.25
CA TYR A 534 -17.64 -5.13 -11.34
C TYR A 534 -16.91 -5.39 -12.65
N THR A 535 -16.57 -4.35 -13.39
CA THR A 535 -15.95 -4.50 -14.70
C THR A 535 -14.67 -3.69 -14.76
N VAL A 536 -13.64 -4.34 -15.29
CA VAL A 536 -12.34 -3.73 -15.56
C VAL A 536 -12.18 -3.75 -17.07
N SER A 537 -11.96 -2.60 -17.67
CA SER A 537 -11.58 -2.53 -19.07
C SER A 537 -10.26 -1.84 -19.27
N ARG A 538 -9.62 -2.26 -20.34
CA ARG A 538 -8.41 -1.67 -20.85
C ARG A 538 -8.59 -1.39 -22.32
N ASN A 539 -8.37 -0.13 -22.68
CA ASN A 539 -8.10 0.34 -24.03
C ASN A 539 -6.64 0.89 -24.00
N PRO A 540 -5.84 0.80 -25.09
CA PRO A 540 -4.53 1.45 -25.20
C PRO A 540 -4.42 2.83 -24.55
N ASP A 541 -5.48 3.64 -24.69
CA ASP A 541 -5.51 5.01 -24.20
C ASP A 541 -5.99 5.17 -22.76
N SER A 542 -6.66 4.16 -22.17
CA SER A 542 -7.17 4.24 -20.80
C SER A 542 -7.50 2.88 -20.18
N THR A 543 -7.23 2.74 -18.88
CA THR A 543 -7.86 1.71 -18.04
C THR A 543 -9.07 2.34 -17.37
N GLN A 544 -10.23 1.72 -17.51
CA GLN A 544 -11.46 2.22 -16.90
C GLN A 544 -12.08 1.14 -16.01
N TRP A 545 -12.55 1.58 -14.86
CA TRP A 545 -13.23 0.75 -13.87
C TRP A 545 -14.68 1.16 -13.88
N PHE A 546 -15.58 0.20 -14.11
CA PHE A 546 -17.01 0.48 -14.12
C PHE A 546 -17.76 -0.48 -13.23
N TYR A 547 -18.75 0.09 -12.56
CA TYR A 547 -19.65 -0.62 -11.69
C TYR A 547 -20.93 -1.01 -12.43
N GLY A 548 -21.34 -2.27 -12.29
CA GLY A 548 -22.34 -2.85 -13.17
C GLY A 548 -23.80 -2.69 -12.73
N SER A 549 -24.14 -2.72 -11.45
CA SER A 549 -25.55 -2.56 -10.99
C SER A 549 -25.65 -2.63 -9.47
N GLU A 550 -26.76 -2.19 -8.88
CA GLU A 550 -27.06 -2.43 -7.47
C GLU A 550 -27.17 -3.93 -7.14
N ALA A 551 -27.14 -4.24 -5.84
CA ALA A 551 -27.31 -5.60 -5.30
C ALA A 551 -28.63 -6.19 -5.79
N GLU A 552 -28.60 -7.29 -6.53
CA GLU A 552 -29.81 -8.03 -6.86
C GLU A 552 -29.71 -9.46 -6.33
N THR A 553 -30.83 -9.99 -5.84
CA THR A 553 -30.89 -11.32 -5.25
C THR A 553 -31.54 -12.28 -6.24
N ILE A 554 -30.79 -13.28 -6.66
CA ILE A 554 -31.28 -14.35 -7.53
C ILE A 554 -31.82 -15.48 -6.64
N PRO A 555 -33.10 -15.88 -6.76
CA PRO A 555 -33.65 -17.03 -6.07
C PRO A 555 -32.88 -18.34 -6.35
N PRO A 556 -33.03 -19.37 -5.50
CA PRO A 556 -32.50 -20.70 -5.78
C PRO A 556 -33.00 -21.26 -7.11
N HIS A 557 -32.11 -21.88 -7.89
CA HIS A 557 -32.41 -22.54 -9.18
C HIS A 557 -33.06 -21.64 -10.23
N ASP A 558 -32.70 -20.35 -10.23
CA ASP A 558 -33.28 -19.33 -11.11
C ASP A 558 -32.18 -18.60 -11.91
N TYR A 559 -32.58 -17.79 -12.90
CA TYR A 559 -31.67 -16.99 -13.70
C TYR A 559 -32.24 -15.59 -14.00
N TYR A 560 -31.36 -14.61 -14.13
CA TYR A 560 -31.72 -13.21 -14.40
C TYR A 560 -30.86 -12.64 -15.52
N ASN A 561 -31.49 -11.81 -16.34
CA ASN A 561 -30.84 -11.04 -17.40
C ASN A 561 -30.63 -9.61 -16.92
N TYR A 562 -29.39 -9.25 -16.67
CA TYR A 562 -28.97 -7.94 -16.23
C TYR A 562 -28.58 -7.08 -17.41
N THR A 563 -28.91 -5.78 -17.36
CA THR A 563 -28.36 -4.79 -18.29
C THR A 563 -27.50 -3.81 -17.51
N LEU A 564 -26.18 -4.00 -17.60
CA LEU A 564 -25.20 -3.19 -16.87
C LEU A 564 -24.91 -1.92 -17.68
N PRO A 565 -25.21 -0.70 -17.18
CA PRO A 565 -24.83 0.52 -17.86
C PRO A 565 -23.31 0.62 -17.96
N TYR A 566 -22.80 0.83 -19.18
CA TYR A 566 -21.37 0.77 -19.43
C TYR A 566 -21.01 1.62 -20.63
N ARG A 567 -20.20 2.67 -20.45
CA ARG A 567 -19.84 3.59 -21.54
C ARG A 567 -18.36 3.52 -21.85
N LEU A 568 -18.01 2.84 -22.93
CA LEU A 568 -16.64 2.76 -23.43
C LEU A 568 -16.64 2.96 -24.93
N GLN A 569 -15.65 3.69 -25.46
CA GLN A 569 -15.33 3.67 -26.87
C GLN A 569 -14.31 2.56 -27.11
N PRO A 570 -14.72 1.39 -27.63
CA PRO A 570 -13.81 0.28 -27.85
C PRO A 570 -12.87 0.56 -29.02
N THR A 571 -11.67 0.02 -28.91
CA THR A 571 -10.65 -0.11 -29.96
C THR A 571 -10.39 -1.60 -30.22
N ASN A 572 -9.66 -1.93 -31.28
CA ASN A 572 -9.37 -3.33 -31.66
C ASN A 572 -8.57 -4.11 -30.60
N SER A 573 -7.95 -3.42 -29.66
CA SER A 573 -7.19 -3.99 -28.54
C SER A 573 -7.90 -3.83 -27.19
N THR A 574 -9.18 -3.47 -27.21
CA THR A 574 -9.96 -3.35 -25.98
C THR A 574 -10.23 -4.72 -25.36
N GLN A 575 -9.75 -4.90 -24.13
CA GLN A 575 -9.98 -6.07 -23.30
C GLN A 575 -10.86 -5.68 -22.12
N MET A 576 -11.84 -6.50 -21.80
CA MET A 576 -12.72 -6.29 -20.64
C MET A 576 -12.79 -7.56 -19.81
N ARG A 577 -12.91 -7.41 -18.49
CA ARG A 577 -13.15 -8.51 -17.57
C ARG A 577 -14.32 -8.12 -16.68
N LEU A 578 -15.37 -8.92 -16.75
CA LEU A 578 -16.54 -8.82 -15.89
C LEU A 578 -16.33 -9.74 -14.71
N PHE A 579 -16.44 -9.19 -13.51
CA PHE A 579 -16.46 -9.91 -12.25
C PHE A 579 -17.90 -9.96 -11.74
N LEU A 580 -18.36 -11.15 -11.38
CA LEU A 580 -19.60 -11.42 -10.67
C LEU A 580 -19.23 -11.79 -9.23
N MET A 581 -19.72 -11.05 -8.26
CA MET A 581 -19.37 -11.22 -6.86
C MET A 581 -20.61 -11.57 -6.06
N SER A 582 -20.48 -12.46 -5.08
CA SER A 582 -21.48 -12.71 -4.06
C SER A 582 -20.86 -12.63 -2.66
N ASN A 583 -21.69 -12.85 -1.64
CA ASN A 583 -21.19 -12.98 -0.28
C ASN A 583 -20.21 -14.15 -0.09
N LYS A 584 -20.25 -15.16 -0.96
CA LYS A 584 -19.48 -16.41 -0.82
C LYS A 584 -18.43 -16.63 -1.89
N GLU A 585 -18.61 -16.07 -3.09
CA GLU A 585 -17.68 -16.28 -4.20
C GLU A 585 -17.41 -15.04 -5.07
N ILE A 586 -16.34 -15.11 -5.87
CA ILE A 586 -16.06 -14.20 -6.99
C ILE A 586 -15.90 -15.06 -8.24
N ARG A 587 -16.58 -14.70 -9.31
CA ARG A 587 -16.41 -15.24 -10.65
C ARG A 587 -15.90 -14.13 -11.55
N SER A 588 -15.18 -14.49 -12.61
CA SER A 588 -14.83 -13.52 -13.65
C SER A 588 -14.89 -14.15 -15.04
N VAL A 589 -15.34 -13.37 -16.02
CA VAL A 589 -15.33 -13.73 -17.44
C VAL A 589 -14.56 -12.65 -18.18
N GLU A 590 -13.58 -13.09 -18.98
CA GLU A 590 -12.87 -12.22 -19.90
C GLU A 590 -13.68 -12.07 -21.20
N ILE A 591 -13.85 -10.82 -21.63
CA ILE A 591 -14.59 -10.44 -22.82
C ILE A 591 -13.58 -9.79 -23.76
N ARG A 592 -13.33 -10.44 -24.90
CA ARG A 592 -12.49 -9.90 -25.98
C ARG A 592 -13.40 -9.39 -27.09
N LEU A 593 -13.29 -8.10 -27.40
CA LEU A 593 -14.00 -7.50 -28.51
C LEU A 593 -13.16 -7.67 -29.77
N THR A 594 -13.54 -8.59 -30.64
CA THR A 594 -13.01 -8.66 -32.00
C THR A 594 -13.80 -7.71 -32.88
N TYR A 595 -13.17 -6.61 -33.28
CA TYR A 595 -13.72 -5.73 -34.29
C TYR A 595 -13.53 -6.40 -35.67
N PRO A 596 -14.58 -6.54 -36.48
CA PRO A 596 -14.46 -7.07 -37.84
C PRO A 596 -13.74 -6.11 -38.79
#